data_AF-A0AAW2F0M3-F1
#
_entry.id   AF-A0AAW2F0M3-F1
#
_cell.length_a   1.000
_cell.length_b   1.000
_cell.length_c   1.000
_cell.angle_alpha   90.00
_cell.angle_beta   90.00
_cell.angle_gamma   90.00
#
_symmetry.space_group_name_H-M   'P 1'
#
loop_
_entity.id
_entity.type
_entity.pdbx_description
1 polymer ?
#
loop_
_entity_poly.entity_id
_entity_poly.type
_entity_poly.pdbx_seq_one_letter_code
_entity_poly.pdbx_strand_id
1 'polypeptide(L)'
;MGVSVPAGNPPEGGLIPEAVSICKKCIKPKPPRTHHCSVCNRCILKMDHHCPWLNNCVGHYNHRHFFLYMVYTVVGVTFIMIFGVQLAYEEFFSDQEPELDGHPVRFNNSEIIPVTESLDHLSKEELAEIARQAAETAAKEWRHKLIIFAGLICVGTFTALGALAWWHAGLITRGETSIEAHINSAELKKHRAQNKFYQNPYDFGPRENWRLFLGTKTRNWWYILFPSIHGPYGDGLTWRTIHDSKFS
;
A
#
# COMPACT_ATOMS: atom_id res chain seq x y z
N MET A 1 -7.68 7.68 -7.36
CA MET A 1 -6.36 7.19 -6.91
C MET A 1 -6.11 5.89 -7.64
N GLY A 2 -5.23 5.88 -8.64
CA GLY A 2 -4.97 4.71 -9.47
C GLY A 2 -3.73 4.99 -10.30
N VAL A 3 -2.78 4.06 -10.32
CA VAL A 3 -1.63 4.13 -11.20
C VAL A 3 -2.17 4.02 -12.63
N SER A 4 -2.26 5.15 -13.34
CA SER A 4 -2.71 5.21 -14.74
C SER A 4 -1.70 4.59 -15.72
N VAL A 5 -0.51 4.25 -15.23
CA VAL A 5 0.52 3.58 -16.03
C VAL A 5 0.04 2.19 -16.40
N PRO A 6 -0.03 1.85 -17.70
CA PRO A 6 -0.46 0.54 -18.15
C PRO A 6 0.52 -0.54 -17.69
N ALA A 7 0.01 -1.73 -17.37
CA ALA A 7 0.83 -2.87 -16.95
C ALA A 7 1.77 -3.37 -18.06
N GLY A 8 1.38 -3.15 -19.32
CA GLY A 8 2.02 -3.71 -20.51
C GLY A 8 1.30 -4.93 -21.03
N ASN A 9 1.10 -4.96 -22.35
CA ASN A 9 0.58 -6.12 -23.07
C ASN A 9 1.50 -6.45 -24.25
N PRO A 10 1.52 -7.71 -24.69
CA PRO A 10 2.20 -8.06 -25.94
C PRO A 10 1.68 -7.21 -27.11
N PRO A 11 2.53 -6.88 -28.11
CA PRO A 11 2.14 -6.09 -29.28
C PRO A 11 1.09 -6.81 -30.13
N GLU A 12 0.23 -6.04 -30.79
CA GLU A 12 -0.78 -6.56 -31.71
C GLU A 12 -0.19 -6.65 -33.12
N GLY A 13 0.12 -7.86 -33.59
CA GLY A 13 0.60 -8.09 -34.96
C GLY A 13 2.11 -8.10 -35.16
N GLY A 14 2.91 -8.09 -34.09
CA GLY A 14 4.37 -8.27 -34.15
C GLY A 14 4.81 -9.72 -33.93
N LEU A 15 5.98 -10.08 -34.49
CA LEU A 15 6.64 -11.34 -34.16
C LEU A 15 7.08 -11.32 -32.68
N ILE A 16 6.66 -12.33 -31.92
CA ILE A 16 7.15 -12.53 -30.56
C ILE A 16 8.43 -13.36 -30.67
N PRO A 17 9.62 -12.80 -30.33
CA PRO A 17 10.90 -13.48 -30.55
C PRO A 17 11.01 -14.79 -29.78
N GLU A 18 10.44 -14.83 -28.58
CA GLU A 18 10.45 -16.01 -27.70
C GLU A 18 9.02 -16.26 -27.18
N ALA A 19 8.38 -17.34 -27.62
CA ALA A 19 7.07 -17.73 -27.13
C ALA A 19 7.16 -19.02 -26.30
N VAL A 20 6.74 -18.96 -25.03
CA VAL A 20 6.80 -20.14 -24.13
C VAL A 20 5.54 -20.99 -24.19
N SER A 21 4.40 -20.40 -24.58
CA SER A 21 3.12 -21.10 -24.72
C SER A 21 2.11 -20.22 -25.48
N ILE A 22 0.99 -20.79 -25.90
CA ILE A 22 -0.12 -20.04 -26.51
C ILE A 22 -1.19 -19.72 -25.45
N CYS A 23 -1.68 -18.48 -25.44
CA CYS A 23 -2.84 -18.11 -24.63
C CYS A 23 -4.12 -18.70 -25.23
N LYS A 24 -4.81 -19.57 -24.50
CA LYS A 24 -6.06 -20.19 -24.96
C LYS A 24 -7.23 -19.21 -25.13
N LYS A 25 -7.20 -18.06 -24.45
CA LYS A 25 -8.27 -17.05 -24.52
C LYS A 25 -8.01 -16.00 -25.61
N CYS A 26 -6.78 -15.50 -25.68
CA CYS A 26 -6.41 -14.50 -26.70
C CYS A 26 -6.03 -15.13 -28.05
N ILE A 27 -5.75 -16.44 -28.10
CA ILE A 27 -5.23 -17.15 -29.29
C ILE A 27 -3.97 -16.44 -29.84
N LYS A 28 -3.09 -16.02 -28.93
CA LYS A 28 -1.84 -15.32 -29.23
C LYS A 28 -0.67 -16.01 -28.51
N PRO A 29 0.53 -16.03 -29.10
CA PRO A 29 1.73 -16.48 -28.40
C PRO A 29 1.97 -15.65 -27.14
N LYS A 30 2.39 -16.30 -26.06
CA LYS A 30 2.75 -15.65 -24.80
C LYS A 30 4.27 -15.57 -24.72
N PRO A 31 4.83 -14.36 -24.58
CA PRO A 31 6.21 -14.19 -24.15
C PRO A 31 6.45 -14.85 -22.78
N PRO A 32 7.72 -15.09 -22.38
CA PRO A 32 8.02 -15.53 -21.03
C PRO A 32 7.43 -14.58 -19.98
N ARG A 33 7.11 -15.13 -18.80
CA ARG A 33 6.53 -14.39 -17.66
C ARG A 33 5.18 -13.70 -17.93
N THR A 34 4.53 -13.99 -19.06
CA THR A 34 3.24 -13.39 -19.46
C THR A 34 2.07 -14.28 -19.06
N HIS A 35 1.05 -13.68 -18.43
CA HIS A 35 -0.18 -14.37 -18.03
C HIS A 35 -1.42 -13.62 -18.53
N HIS A 36 -2.52 -14.36 -18.73
CA HIS A 36 -3.80 -13.76 -19.12
C HIS A 36 -4.60 -13.37 -17.89
N CYS A 37 -4.99 -12.11 -17.79
CA CYS A 37 -5.93 -11.64 -16.79
C CYS A 37 -7.34 -11.71 -17.35
N SER A 38 -8.22 -12.49 -16.70
CA SER A 38 -9.64 -12.58 -17.10
C SER A 38 -10.41 -11.29 -16.86
N VAL A 39 -10.02 -10.50 -15.84
CA VAL A 39 -10.68 -9.23 -15.51
C VAL A 39 -10.39 -8.17 -16.58
N CYS A 40 -9.12 -8.02 -16.97
CA CYS A 40 -8.72 -7.10 -18.04
C CYS A 40 -8.91 -7.67 -19.46
N ASN A 41 -9.31 -8.95 -19.55
CA ASN A 41 -9.49 -9.73 -20.78
C ASN A 41 -8.31 -9.63 -21.77
N ARG A 42 -7.08 -9.66 -21.26
CA ARG A 42 -5.86 -9.55 -22.08
C ARG A 42 -4.65 -10.19 -21.40
N CYS A 43 -3.63 -10.50 -22.19
CA CYS A 43 -2.32 -10.91 -21.69
C CYS A 43 -1.54 -9.71 -21.15
N ILE A 44 -0.95 -9.88 -19.97
CA ILE A 44 -0.15 -8.87 -19.26
C ILE A 44 1.29 -9.35 -19.18
N LEU A 45 2.23 -8.52 -19.63
CA LEU A 45 3.66 -8.80 -19.57
C LEU A 45 4.14 -8.81 -18.12
N LYS A 46 4.99 -9.78 -17.75
CA LYS A 46 5.49 -9.97 -16.37
C LYS A 46 4.39 -9.81 -15.32
N MET A 47 3.26 -10.46 -15.54
CA MET A 47 2.07 -10.26 -14.71
C MET A 47 2.37 -10.66 -13.27
N ASP A 48 2.05 -9.75 -12.35
CA ASP A 48 2.04 -10.04 -10.92
C ASP A 48 0.62 -10.42 -10.51
N HIS A 49 -0.30 -9.45 -10.45
CA HIS A 49 -1.70 -9.70 -10.12
C HIS A 49 -2.61 -8.65 -10.76
N HIS A 50 -3.92 -8.91 -10.74
CA HIS A 50 -4.91 -7.87 -10.95
C HIS A 50 -5.23 -7.22 -9.60
N CYS A 51 -5.04 -5.90 -9.49
CA CYS A 51 -5.27 -5.17 -8.25
C CYS A 51 -6.61 -4.41 -8.33
N PRO A 52 -7.65 -4.82 -7.58
CA PRO A 52 -8.94 -4.13 -7.59
C PRO A 52 -8.83 -2.67 -7.13
N TRP A 53 -7.92 -2.40 -6.18
CA TRP A 53 -7.68 -1.06 -5.64
C TRP A 53 -7.14 -0.07 -6.67
N LEU A 54 -6.41 -0.57 -7.66
CA LEU A 54 -5.92 0.25 -8.78
C LEU A 54 -6.85 0.22 -9.99
N ASN A 55 -7.86 -0.66 -9.98
CA ASN A 55 -8.65 -1.02 -11.15
C ASN A 55 -7.76 -1.30 -12.38
N ASN A 56 -6.61 -1.96 -12.14
CA ASN A 56 -5.58 -2.19 -13.14
C ASN A 56 -4.76 -3.43 -12.78
N CYS A 57 -4.13 -4.05 -13.77
CA CYS A 57 -3.14 -5.08 -13.52
C CYS A 57 -1.82 -4.46 -13.07
N VAL A 58 -1.08 -5.22 -12.27
CA VAL A 58 0.33 -4.98 -11.96
C VAL A 58 1.16 -5.91 -12.83
N GLY A 59 2.04 -5.32 -13.64
CA GLY A 59 2.85 -6.02 -14.64
C GLY A 59 4.12 -5.26 -14.98
N HIS A 60 4.79 -5.63 -16.07
CA HIS A 60 6.15 -5.18 -16.42
C HIS A 60 6.38 -3.67 -16.26
N TYR A 61 5.52 -2.83 -16.83
CA TYR A 61 5.75 -1.38 -16.87
C TYR A 61 5.28 -0.63 -15.61
N ASN A 62 4.45 -1.24 -14.76
CA ASN A 62 3.93 -0.56 -13.57
C ASN A 62 4.21 -1.24 -12.23
N HIS A 63 4.88 -2.41 -12.23
CA HIS A 63 5.21 -3.13 -10.99
C HIS A 63 6.10 -2.30 -10.05
N ARG A 64 7.08 -1.57 -10.59
CA ARG A 64 7.90 -0.63 -9.80
C ARG A 64 7.02 0.45 -9.16
N HIS A 65 6.11 1.05 -9.92
CA HIS A 65 5.23 2.12 -9.42
C HIS A 65 4.31 1.61 -8.31
N PHE A 66 3.78 0.40 -8.45
CA PHE A 66 2.97 -0.25 -7.42
C PHE A 66 3.77 -0.46 -6.12
N PHE A 67 5.00 -0.98 -6.22
CA PHE A 67 5.85 -1.17 -5.05
C PHE A 67 6.19 0.16 -4.34
N LEU A 68 6.60 1.16 -5.11
CA LEU A 68 6.92 2.49 -4.57
C LEU A 68 5.69 3.17 -3.96
N TYR A 69 4.50 3.01 -4.55
CA TYR A 69 3.25 3.50 -3.96
C TYR A 69 3.05 2.97 -2.53
N MET A 70 3.25 1.66 -2.31
CA MET A 70 3.12 1.09 -0.96
C MET A 70 4.17 1.65 -0.01
N VAL A 71 5.44 1.73 -0.45
CA VAL A 71 6.53 2.29 0.37
C VAL A 71 6.26 3.74 0.76
N TYR A 72 5.90 4.60 -0.19
CA TYR A 72 5.60 6.00 0.11
C TYR A 72 4.36 6.17 0.98
N THR A 73 3.35 5.30 0.82
CA THR A 73 2.17 5.34 1.70
C THR A 73 2.55 4.98 3.13
N VAL A 74 3.36 3.95 3.33
CA VAL A 74 3.90 3.56 4.65
C VAL A 74 4.72 4.69 5.26
N VAL A 75 5.61 5.33 4.50
CA VAL A 75 6.40 6.48 4.96
C VAL A 75 5.49 7.65 5.34
N GLY A 76 4.49 7.96 4.52
CA GLY A 76 3.54 9.04 4.76
C GLY A 76 2.69 8.83 6.03
N VAL A 77 2.14 7.64 6.24
CA VAL A 77 1.38 7.35 7.47
C VAL A 77 2.28 7.30 8.70
N THR A 78 3.53 6.84 8.56
CA THR A 78 4.53 6.89 9.65
C THR A 78 4.82 8.34 10.05
N PHE A 79 4.99 9.24 9.07
CA PHE A 79 5.15 10.67 9.33
C PHE A 79 3.94 11.23 10.09
N ILE A 80 2.72 10.96 9.63
CA ILE A 80 1.49 11.41 10.30
C ILE A 80 1.41 10.87 11.73
N MET A 81 1.78 9.61 11.96
CA MET A 81 1.79 9.04 13.32
C MET A 81 2.81 9.72 14.22
N ILE A 82 4.05 9.93 13.77
CA ILE A 82 5.10 10.55 14.60
C ILE A 82 4.70 11.98 15.02
N PHE A 83 4.28 12.81 14.07
CA PHE A 83 3.92 14.20 14.35
C PHE A 83 2.51 14.34 14.96
N GLY A 84 1.62 13.37 14.73
CA GLY A 84 0.29 13.33 15.31
C GLY A 84 0.26 12.89 16.78
N VAL A 85 1.30 12.19 17.26
CA VAL A 85 1.38 11.76 18.67
C VAL A 85 1.40 12.94 19.63
N GLN A 86 2.13 14.01 19.31
CA GLN A 86 2.16 15.21 20.16
C GLN A 86 0.78 15.87 20.24
N LEU A 87 0.13 16.05 19.08
CA LEU A 87 -1.23 16.62 19.02
C LEU A 87 -2.23 15.76 19.79
N ALA A 88 -2.15 14.44 19.68
CA ALA A 88 -2.98 13.53 20.47
C ALA A 88 -2.67 13.65 21.97
N TYR A 89 -1.39 13.72 22.34
CA TYR A 89 -1.00 13.82 23.74
C TYR A 89 -1.54 15.10 24.39
N GLU A 90 -1.37 16.25 23.73
CA GLU A 90 -1.90 17.53 24.20
C GLU A 90 -3.42 17.44 24.33
N GLU A 91 -4.11 16.99 23.30
CA GLU A 91 -5.57 16.97 23.29
C GLU A 91 -6.20 16.01 24.32
N PHE A 92 -5.56 14.87 24.61
CA PHE A 92 -6.09 13.88 25.56
C PHE A 92 -5.61 14.08 26.99
N PHE A 93 -4.47 14.75 27.21
CA PHE A 93 -3.83 14.81 28.53
C PHE A 93 -3.44 16.23 28.99
N SER A 94 -3.54 17.28 28.18
CA SER A 94 -3.08 18.63 28.59
C SER A 94 -4.06 19.42 29.46
N ASP A 95 -5.34 19.04 29.52
CA ASP A 95 -6.33 19.84 30.25
C ASP A 95 -6.55 19.29 31.67
N GLN A 96 -6.05 20.05 32.66
CA GLN A 96 -6.65 20.09 33.98
C GLN A 96 -8.09 20.57 33.81
N GLU A 97 -9.09 19.79 34.24
CA GLU A 97 -10.47 20.26 34.24
C GLU A 97 -10.57 21.54 35.09
N PRO A 98 -11.23 22.61 34.60
CA PRO A 98 -11.67 23.66 35.50
C PRO A 98 -12.62 23.02 36.52
N GLU A 99 -12.29 23.16 37.80
CA GLU A 99 -13.08 22.71 38.93
C GLU A 99 -14.51 23.24 38.75
N LEU A 100 -15.46 22.34 38.49
CA LEU A 100 -16.88 22.67 38.37
C LEU A 100 -17.36 23.20 39.73
N ASP A 101 -17.62 24.50 39.82
CA ASP A 101 -18.16 25.13 41.02
C ASP A 101 -19.65 24.75 41.16
N GLY A 102 -19.93 23.68 41.91
CA GLY A 102 -21.29 23.22 42.19
C GLY A 102 -21.34 21.82 42.82
N HIS A 103 -22.22 21.64 43.82
CA HIS A 103 -22.39 20.33 44.45
C HIS A 103 -23.30 19.41 43.62
N PRO A 104 -22.89 18.16 43.33
CA PRO A 104 -23.74 17.21 42.62
C PRO A 104 -24.94 16.84 43.50
N VAL A 105 -26.17 17.12 43.03
CA VAL A 105 -27.41 16.71 43.70
C VAL A 105 -28.09 15.63 42.86
N ARG A 106 -28.38 14.47 43.47
CA ARG A 106 -29.10 13.37 42.81
C ARG A 106 -30.60 13.69 42.75
N PHE A 107 -31.14 13.91 41.56
CA PHE A 107 -32.59 13.89 41.34
C PHE A 107 -33.01 12.45 40.97
N ASN A 108 -33.80 11.84 41.85
CA ASN A 108 -34.44 10.54 41.66
C ASN A 108 -33.49 9.39 41.24
N ASN A 109 -32.44 9.14 42.04
CA ASN A 109 -31.60 7.92 42.08
C ASN A 109 -31.00 7.38 40.76
N SER A 110 -31.19 8.03 39.62
CA SER A 110 -30.90 7.47 38.29
C SER A 110 -30.01 8.38 37.45
N GLU A 111 -30.12 9.70 37.62
CA GLU A 111 -29.41 10.67 36.79
C GLU A 111 -28.78 11.77 37.67
N ILE A 112 -27.51 12.07 37.39
CA ILE A 112 -26.80 13.21 37.97
C ILE A 112 -26.93 14.33 36.95
N ILE A 113 -27.82 15.28 37.23
CA ILE A 113 -27.98 16.50 36.42
C ILE A 113 -27.27 17.61 37.19
N PRO A 114 -26.31 18.33 36.59
CA PRO A 114 -25.80 19.55 37.21
C PRO A 114 -26.98 20.53 37.29
N VAL A 115 -27.46 20.78 38.51
CA VAL A 115 -28.53 21.76 38.76
C VAL A 115 -27.89 23.13 38.66
N THR A 116 -27.79 23.67 37.45
CA THR A 116 -27.79 25.11 37.30
C THR A 116 -29.22 25.56 37.59
N GLU A 117 -29.35 26.38 38.62
CA GLU A 117 -30.57 27.08 39.01
C GLU A 117 -31.34 27.59 37.77
N SER A 118 -32.68 27.57 37.75
CA SER A 118 -33.49 27.83 36.54
C SER A 118 -32.97 29.03 35.75
N LEU A 119 -32.53 28.85 34.49
CA LEU A 119 -31.82 29.86 33.68
C LEU A 119 -32.57 31.21 33.48
N ASP A 120 -33.82 31.28 33.90
CA ASP A 120 -34.70 32.46 33.86
C ASP A 120 -34.16 33.68 34.65
N HIS A 121 -33.21 33.48 35.58
CA HIS A 121 -32.58 34.58 36.35
C HIS A 121 -31.25 35.08 35.75
N LEU A 122 -30.73 34.41 34.70
CA LEU A 122 -29.44 34.75 34.11
C LEU A 122 -29.54 35.90 33.12
N SER A 123 -28.53 36.76 33.12
CA SER A 123 -28.36 37.81 32.12
C SER A 123 -28.12 37.21 30.73
N LYS A 124 -28.40 38.00 29.68
CA LYS A 124 -28.13 37.59 28.29
C LYS A 124 -26.65 37.28 28.04
N GLU A 125 -25.76 37.91 28.80
CA GLU A 125 -24.31 37.70 28.70
C GLU A 125 -23.92 36.32 29.27
N GLU A 126 -24.49 35.93 30.41
CA GLU A 126 -24.28 34.59 31.00
C GLU A 126 -24.84 33.48 30.10
N LEU A 127 -26.01 33.69 29.48
CA LEU A 127 -26.57 32.72 28.54
C LEU A 127 -25.71 32.55 27.28
N ALA A 128 -25.11 33.65 26.77
CA ALA A 128 -24.20 33.61 25.63
C ALA A 128 -22.89 32.89 25.97
N GLU A 129 -22.38 33.07 27.20
CA GLU A 129 -21.18 32.38 27.69
C GLU A 129 -21.42 30.87 27.86
N ILE A 130 -22.56 30.46 28.40
CA ILE A 130 -22.96 29.04 28.48
C ILE A 130 -23.04 28.43 27.08
N ALA A 131 -23.64 29.15 26.12
CA ALA A 131 -23.72 28.69 24.74
C ALA A 131 -22.33 28.57 24.08
N ARG A 132 -21.40 29.49 24.38
CA ARG A 132 -20.01 29.45 23.92
C ARG A 132 -19.28 28.23 24.49
N GLN A 133 -19.38 28.00 25.80
CA GLN A 133 -18.77 26.85 26.47
C GLN A 133 -19.32 25.53 25.94
N ALA A 134 -20.64 25.41 25.76
CA ALA A 134 -21.26 24.23 25.16
C ALA A 134 -20.76 23.97 23.73
N ALA A 135 -20.59 25.02 22.92
CA ALA A 135 -20.02 24.90 21.58
C ALA A 135 -18.54 24.46 21.59
N GLU A 136 -17.75 24.97 22.54
CA GLU A 136 -16.34 24.58 22.73
C GLU A 136 -16.21 23.13 23.18
N THR A 137 -17.05 22.66 24.11
CA THR A 137 -17.12 21.26 24.54
C THR A 137 -17.48 20.35 23.36
N ALA A 138 -18.50 20.71 22.59
CA ALA A 138 -18.88 19.93 21.41
C ALA A 138 -17.76 19.87 20.37
N ALA A 139 -17.07 20.98 20.11
CA ALA A 139 -15.92 21.02 19.21
C ALA A 139 -14.76 20.15 19.70
N LYS A 140 -14.49 20.14 21.02
CA LYS A 140 -13.49 19.29 21.66
C LYS A 140 -13.82 17.81 21.50
N GLU A 141 -15.06 17.40 21.74
CA GLU A 141 -15.48 16.01 21.52
C GLU A 141 -15.28 15.54 20.08
N TRP A 142 -15.65 16.38 19.11
CA TRP A 142 -15.46 16.04 17.69
C TRP A 142 -13.98 15.94 17.34
N ARG A 143 -13.14 16.81 17.88
CA ARG A 143 -11.69 16.76 17.70
C ARG A 143 -11.10 15.45 18.24
N HIS A 144 -11.48 15.01 19.44
CA HIS A 144 -11.09 13.70 19.98
C HIS A 144 -11.48 12.55 19.06
N LYS A 145 -12.74 12.52 18.62
CA LYS A 145 -13.26 11.47 17.73
C LYS A 145 -12.48 11.43 16.41
N LEU A 146 -12.16 12.59 15.84
CA LEU A 146 -11.37 12.70 14.60
C LEU A 146 -9.93 12.24 14.78
N ILE A 147 -9.26 12.60 15.89
CA ILE A 147 -7.89 12.15 16.18
C ILE A 147 -7.85 10.62 16.34
N ILE A 148 -8.79 10.04 17.09
CA ILE A 148 -8.88 8.58 17.25
C ILE A 148 -9.10 7.91 15.89
N PHE A 149 -10.05 8.42 15.10
CA PHE A 149 -10.34 7.89 13.77
C PHE A 149 -9.12 7.94 12.84
N ALA A 150 -8.42 9.08 12.80
CA ALA A 150 -7.20 9.24 12.04
C ALA A 150 -6.10 8.27 12.51
N GLY A 151 -5.92 8.13 13.82
CA GLY A 151 -4.97 7.19 14.42
C GLY A 151 -5.26 5.75 14.01
N LEU A 152 -6.51 5.31 14.09
CA LEU A 152 -6.93 3.97 13.68
C LEU A 152 -6.69 3.72 12.18
N ILE A 153 -7.00 4.69 11.31
CA ILE A 153 -6.71 4.60 9.88
C ILE A 153 -5.21 4.49 9.63
N CYS A 154 -4.39 5.32 10.29
CA CYS A 154 -2.95 5.31 10.12
C CYS A 154 -2.35 3.96 10.55
N VAL A 155 -2.73 3.45 11.72
CA VAL A 155 -2.25 2.14 12.22
C VAL A 155 -2.70 1.01 11.27
N GLY A 156 -3.98 0.97 10.91
CA GLY A 156 -4.50 -0.05 9.99
C GLY A 156 -3.80 -0.03 8.63
N THR A 157 -3.58 1.18 8.07
CA THR A 157 -2.89 1.37 6.79
C THR A 157 -1.42 0.96 6.89
N PHE A 158 -0.72 1.38 7.95
CA PHE A 158 0.67 1.02 8.20
C PHE A 158 0.85 -0.50 8.28
N THR A 159 0.02 -1.18 9.07
CA THR A 159 0.11 -2.63 9.22
C THR A 159 -0.23 -3.36 7.94
N ALA A 160 -1.34 -3.02 7.28
CA ALA A 160 -1.77 -3.71 6.06
C ALA A 160 -0.81 -3.50 4.88
N LEU A 161 -0.49 -2.25 4.55
CA LEU A 161 0.41 -1.95 3.43
C LEU A 161 1.86 -2.24 3.76
N GLY A 162 2.27 -2.12 5.02
CA GLY A 162 3.62 -2.50 5.47
C GLY A 162 3.86 -4.00 5.31
N ALA A 163 2.93 -4.85 5.75
CA ALA A 163 3.02 -6.29 5.56
C ALA A 163 3.02 -6.68 4.07
N LEU A 164 2.17 -6.05 3.27
CA LEU A 164 2.12 -6.29 1.82
C LEU A 164 3.42 -5.85 1.13
N ALA A 165 3.95 -4.67 1.46
CA ALA A 165 5.22 -4.17 0.93
C ALA A 165 6.39 -5.09 1.31
N TRP A 166 6.43 -5.56 2.56
CA TRP A 166 7.42 -6.52 3.04
C TRP A 166 7.38 -7.83 2.25
N TRP A 167 6.18 -8.38 2.03
CA TRP A 167 6.01 -9.59 1.25
C TRP A 167 6.48 -9.41 -0.21
N HIS A 168 6.08 -8.32 -0.86
CA HIS A 168 6.56 -7.99 -2.21
C HIS A 168 8.07 -7.78 -2.26
N ALA A 169 8.68 -7.16 -1.25
CA ALA A 169 10.13 -7.02 -1.15
C ALA A 169 10.83 -8.40 -1.14
N GLY A 170 10.23 -9.39 -0.48
CA GLY A 170 10.70 -10.79 -0.52
C GLY A 170 10.62 -11.42 -1.91
N LEU A 171 9.54 -11.18 -2.65
CA LEU A 171 9.38 -11.64 -4.05
C LEU A 171 10.44 -11.01 -4.97
N ILE A 172 10.60 -9.68 -4.88
CA ILE A 172 11.59 -8.93 -5.65
C ILE A 172 13.00 -9.43 -5.35
N THR A 173 13.30 -9.70 -4.07
CA THR A 173 14.60 -10.24 -3.64
C THR A 173 14.92 -11.58 -4.30
N ARG A 174 13.91 -12.42 -4.59
CA ARG A 174 14.04 -13.71 -5.28
C ARG A 174 13.81 -13.63 -6.80
N GLY A 175 13.67 -12.43 -7.35
CA GLY A 175 13.50 -12.22 -8.80
C GLY A 175 12.15 -12.68 -9.38
N GLU A 176 11.15 -12.92 -8.53
CA GLU A 176 9.86 -13.51 -8.91
C GLU A 176 8.69 -12.53 -8.78
N THR A 177 7.63 -12.75 -9.56
CA THR A 177 6.29 -12.18 -9.31
C THR A 177 5.48 -13.06 -8.34
N SER A 178 4.33 -12.58 -7.88
CA SER A 178 3.42 -13.37 -7.05
C SER A 178 2.93 -14.64 -7.74
N ILE A 179 2.63 -14.59 -9.05
CA ILE A 179 2.30 -15.78 -9.85
C ILE A 179 3.50 -16.74 -9.92
N GLU A 180 4.68 -16.21 -10.19
CA GLU A 180 5.89 -17.02 -10.31
C GLU A 180 6.27 -17.68 -8.98
N ALA A 181 6.09 -17.04 -7.84
CA ALA A 181 6.32 -17.65 -6.54
C ALA A 181 5.49 -18.92 -6.34
N HIS A 182 4.25 -18.95 -6.82
CA HIS A 182 3.41 -20.14 -6.80
C HIS A 182 3.92 -21.22 -7.76
N ILE A 183 4.32 -20.82 -8.97
CA ILE A 183 4.89 -21.74 -9.98
C ILE A 183 6.19 -22.35 -9.46
N ASN A 184 7.13 -21.52 -8.99
CA ASN A 184 8.41 -21.91 -8.41
C ASN A 184 8.23 -22.85 -7.22
N SER A 185 7.25 -22.57 -6.34
CA SER A 185 6.93 -23.45 -5.21
C SER A 185 6.45 -24.83 -5.66
N ALA A 186 5.60 -24.88 -6.70
CA ALA A 186 5.14 -26.13 -7.29
C ALA A 186 6.27 -26.90 -7.99
N GLU A 187 7.12 -26.21 -8.75
CA GLU A 187 8.27 -26.80 -9.43
C GLU A 187 9.31 -27.33 -8.44
N LEU A 188 9.58 -26.59 -7.36
CA LEU A 188 10.46 -27.03 -6.28
C LEU A 188 9.97 -28.35 -5.66
N LYS A 189 8.66 -28.48 -5.41
CA LYS A 189 8.07 -29.71 -4.87
C LYS A 189 8.23 -30.89 -5.84
N LYS A 190 8.02 -30.67 -7.15
CA LYS A 190 8.20 -31.70 -8.18
C LYS A 190 9.65 -32.15 -8.30
N HIS A 191 10.60 -31.22 -8.33
CA HIS A 191 12.02 -31.54 -8.48
C HIS A 191 12.56 -32.24 -7.22
N ARG A 192 12.14 -31.80 -6.03
CA ARG A 192 12.48 -32.48 -4.77
C ARG A 192 11.99 -33.94 -4.75
N ALA A 193 10.79 -34.21 -5.26
CA ALA A 193 10.27 -35.58 -5.37
C ALA A 193 11.10 -36.45 -6.33
N GLN A 194 11.84 -35.85 -7.25
CA GLN A 194 12.75 -36.53 -8.18
C GLN A 194 14.22 -36.50 -7.72
N ASN A 195 14.51 -36.05 -6.49
CA ASN A 195 15.87 -35.79 -5.98
C ASN A 195 16.70 -34.87 -6.90
N LYS A 196 16.03 -33.93 -7.58
CA LYS A 196 16.66 -32.90 -8.43
C LYS A 196 16.65 -31.55 -7.73
N PHE A 197 17.67 -30.76 -8.00
CA PHE A 197 17.74 -29.36 -7.59
C PHE A 197 16.96 -28.49 -8.58
N TYR A 198 16.17 -27.54 -8.07
CA TYR A 198 15.47 -26.53 -8.86
C TYR A 198 15.98 -25.15 -8.47
N GLN A 199 16.34 -24.35 -9.47
CA GLN A 199 16.76 -22.96 -9.29
C GLN A 199 15.84 -22.07 -10.13
N ASN A 200 15.35 -20.97 -9.54
CA ASN A 200 14.60 -19.97 -10.27
C ASN A 200 15.49 -19.36 -11.38
N PRO A 201 15.12 -19.48 -12.67
CA PRO A 201 15.92 -18.96 -13.77
C PRO A 201 16.11 -17.44 -13.76
N TYR A 202 15.26 -16.71 -13.03
CA TYR A 202 15.25 -15.25 -12.95
C TYR A 202 15.80 -14.70 -11.63
N ASP A 203 16.35 -15.56 -10.77
CA ASP A 203 17.01 -15.14 -9.53
C ASP A 203 18.51 -14.92 -9.76
N PHE A 204 18.91 -13.66 -9.96
CA PHE A 204 20.30 -13.24 -10.13
C PHE A 204 20.99 -12.88 -8.80
N GLY A 205 20.33 -13.15 -7.67
CA GLY A 205 20.74 -12.74 -6.35
C GLY A 205 20.15 -11.38 -5.91
N PRO A 206 20.01 -11.14 -4.59
CA PRO A 206 19.26 -10.02 -4.03
C PRO A 206 19.60 -8.66 -4.67
N ARG A 207 20.88 -8.32 -4.70
CA ARG A 207 21.35 -7.01 -5.17
C ARG A 207 21.02 -6.77 -6.64
N GLU A 208 21.23 -7.78 -7.49
CA GLU A 208 20.98 -7.64 -8.93
C GLU A 208 19.48 -7.65 -9.23
N ASN A 209 18.70 -8.47 -8.53
CA ASN A 209 17.25 -8.50 -8.67
C ASN A 209 16.63 -7.12 -8.35
N TRP A 210 17.06 -6.48 -7.26
CA TRP A 210 16.63 -5.13 -6.90
C TRP A 210 17.07 -4.08 -7.93
N ARG A 211 18.29 -4.16 -8.45
CA ARG A 211 18.77 -3.25 -9.51
C ARG A 211 17.96 -3.37 -10.80
N LEU A 212 17.62 -4.59 -11.20
CA LEU A 212 16.80 -4.87 -12.37
C LEU A 212 15.35 -4.39 -12.15
N PHE A 213 14.78 -4.66 -10.98
CA PHE A 213 13.43 -4.24 -10.62
C PHE A 213 13.29 -2.71 -10.58
N LEU A 214 14.24 -2.02 -9.94
CA LEU A 214 14.22 -0.56 -9.82
C LEU A 214 14.69 0.16 -11.08
N GLY A 215 15.32 -0.55 -12.04
CA GLY A 215 15.81 0.02 -13.29
C GLY A 215 17.10 0.84 -13.13
N THR A 216 17.90 0.57 -12.09
CA THR A 216 19.12 1.34 -11.76
C THR A 216 20.42 0.76 -12.30
N LYS A 217 20.37 -0.33 -13.08
CA LYS A 217 21.58 -0.91 -13.67
C LYS A 217 22.37 0.07 -14.53
N THR A 218 21.68 0.97 -15.22
CA THR A 218 22.28 2.01 -16.09
C THR A 218 22.16 3.42 -15.51
N ARG A 219 21.68 3.56 -14.25
CA ARG A 219 21.20 4.86 -13.72
C ARG A 219 21.49 5.02 -12.24
N ASN A 220 21.60 6.27 -11.79
CA ASN A 220 21.88 6.59 -10.40
C ASN A 220 20.65 6.36 -9.49
N TRP A 221 20.86 6.25 -8.18
CA TRP A 221 19.80 5.95 -7.20
C TRP A 221 18.75 7.08 -7.04
N TRP A 222 19.10 8.33 -7.38
CA TRP A 222 18.18 9.48 -7.36
C TRP A 222 16.91 9.27 -8.20
N TYR A 223 16.98 8.44 -9.24
CA TYR A 223 15.83 8.07 -10.07
C TYR A 223 14.85 7.11 -9.37
N ILE A 224 15.20 6.58 -8.20
CA ILE A 224 14.29 5.80 -7.36
C ILE A 224 13.46 6.72 -6.46
N LEU A 225 14.10 7.76 -5.91
CA LEU A 225 13.60 8.55 -4.77
C LEU A 225 12.57 9.61 -5.16
N PHE A 226 12.65 10.10 -6.40
CA PHE A 226 11.63 10.96 -7.00
C PHE A 226 10.84 10.19 -8.05
N PRO A 227 9.60 10.62 -8.37
CA PRO A 227 8.79 10.02 -9.43
C PRO A 227 9.53 10.03 -10.78
N SER A 228 10.26 8.95 -11.05
CA SER A 228 11.05 8.82 -12.29
C SER A 228 10.20 8.25 -13.40
N ILE A 229 10.25 8.94 -14.54
CA ILE A 229 9.56 8.63 -15.79
C ILE A 229 10.24 7.45 -16.52
N HIS A 230 11.38 6.98 -16.03
CA HIS A 230 12.09 5.89 -16.71
C HIS A 230 11.31 4.56 -16.67
N GLY A 231 11.38 3.83 -17.78
CA GLY A 231 10.83 2.49 -17.86
C GLY A 231 11.65 1.43 -17.09
N PRO A 232 11.07 0.23 -16.89
CA PRO A 232 11.79 -0.93 -16.36
C PRO A 232 12.92 -1.35 -17.30
N TYR A 233 13.79 -2.24 -16.82
CA TYR A 233 14.80 -2.85 -17.67
C TYR A 233 14.17 -3.84 -18.66
N GLY A 234 14.47 -3.70 -19.95
CA GLY A 234 13.96 -4.57 -21.01
C GLY A 234 12.53 -4.23 -21.50
N ASP A 235 12.11 -4.92 -22.56
CA ASP A 235 10.82 -4.73 -23.23
C ASP A 235 9.69 -5.60 -22.65
N GLY A 236 10.04 -6.57 -21.79
CA GLY A 236 9.10 -7.52 -21.21
C GLY A 236 8.69 -8.66 -22.15
N LEU A 237 9.20 -8.68 -23.38
CA LEU A 237 9.02 -9.74 -24.37
C LEU A 237 10.15 -10.76 -24.32
N THR A 238 11.37 -10.29 -24.04
CA THR A 238 12.56 -11.14 -23.91
C THR A 238 13.10 -11.06 -22.49
N TRP A 239 13.60 -12.18 -21.97
CA TRP A 239 14.06 -12.27 -20.59
C TRP A 239 15.36 -13.04 -20.52
N ARG A 240 16.38 -12.39 -19.96
CA ARG A 240 17.59 -13.11 -19.61
C ARG A 240 17.35 -14.08 -18.47
N THR A 241 18.06 -15.18 -18.48
CA THR A 241 18.09 -16.18 -17.41
C THR A 241 19.50 -16.36 -16.87
N ILE A 242 19.63 -17.02 -15.72
CA ILE A 242 20.92 -17.43 -15.16
C ILE A 242 21.69 -18.42 -16.05
N HIS A 243 21.01 -19.05 -17.01
CA HIS A 243 21.59 -20.03 -17.94
C HIS A 243 22.15 -19.38 -19.20
N ASP A 244 21.74 -18.15 -19.50
CA ASP A 244 22.29 -17.39 -20.62
C ASP A 244 23.75 -17.06 -20.28
N SER A 245 24.67 -17.37 -21.19
CA SER A 245 26.12 -17.23 -20.97
C SER A 245 26.46 -15.88 -20.33
N LYS A 246 27.03 -15.95 -19.12
CA LYS A 246 27.39 -14.83 -18.24
C LYS A 246 27.93 -13.64 -19.03
N PHE A 247 27.38 -12.44 -18.76
CA PHE A 247 28.04 -11.20 -19.16
C PHE A 247 29.39 -11.10 -18.44
N SER A 248 30.47 -11.16 -19.23
CA SER A 248 31.68 -10.37 -19.02
C SER A 248 31.35 -8.88 -18.91
#